data_AF-A0A381VHH8-F1
#
_entry.id   AF-A0A381VHH8-F1
#
_cell.length_a   1.000
_cell.length_b   1.000
_cell.length_c   1.000
_cell.angle_alpha   90.00
_cell.angle_beta   90.00
_cell.angle_gamma   90.00
#
_symmetry.space_group_name_H-M   'P 1'
#
loop_
_entity.id
_entity.type
_entity.pdbx_description
1 polymer ?
#
loop_
_entity_poly.entity_id
_entity_poly.type
_entity_poly.pdbx_seq_one_letter_code
_entity_poly.pdbx_strand_id
1 'polypeptide(L)'
;MGDAIQESVKSNSSIILQNYKDIKDDPTDRAVFIDFSSPDVTEEILDYCNKNLLPLVIGTTGLSKDQQDMLLDLSKDIPILMASNMSMGIAKLKKLISTFIQKSNDIFECEITEIHHTKKIDSPSGTALELFNYLEEFSELKIKRPIVIRS
;
A
#
# COMPACT_ATOMS: atom_id res chain seq x y z
N MET A 1 10.07 -7.22 -6.50
CA MET A 1 9.11 -7.64 -5.46
C MET A 1 8.44 -8.97 -5.81
N GLY A 2 7.95 -9.13 -7.05
CA GLY A 2 7.35 -10.40 -7.52
C GLY A 2 8.16 -11.65 -7.16
N ASP A 3 9.47 -11.68 -7.45
CA ASP A 3 10.32 -12.84 -7.14
C ASP A 3 10.37 -13.17 -5.64
N ALA A 4 10.44 -12.16 -4.78
CA ALA A 4 10.46 -12.36 -3.33
C ALA A 4 9.11 -12.89 -2.80
N ILE A 5 7.99 -12.46 -3.40
CA ILE A 5 6.67 -13.04 -3.10
C ILE A 5 6.65 -14.50 -3.52
N GLN A 6 7.13 -14.80 -4.75
CA GLN A 6 7.20 -16.18 -5.24
C GLN A 6 8.02 -17.06 -4.30
N GLU A 7 9.21 -16.61 -3.92
CA GLU A 7 10.08 -17.32 -2.97
C GLU A 7 9.45 -17.53 -1.60
N SER A 8 8.72 -16.53 -1.08
CA SER A 8 8.10 -16.61 0.25
C SER A 8 7.06 -17.73 0.38
N VAL A 9 6.46 -18.16 -0.73
CA VAL A 9 5.45 -19.23 -0.74
C VAL A 9 5.94 -20.53 -1.38
N LYS A 10 7.16 -20.58 -1.92
CA LYS A 10 7.73 -21.80 -2.55
C LYS A 10 7.67 -23.03 -1.64
N SER A 11 7.81 -22.85 -0.32
CA SER A 11 7.76 -23.93 0.67
C SER A 11 6.35 -24.27 1.14
N ASN A 12 5.33 -23.51 0.73
CA ASN A 12 3.94 -23.71 1.15
C ASN A 12 3.14 -24.42 0.06
N SER A 13 3.01 -25.74 0.17
CA SER A 13 2.26 -26.58 -0.77
C SER A 13 0.76 -26.29 -0.83
N SER A 14 0.22 -25.48 0.10
CA SER A 14 -1.19 -25.08 0.09
C SER A 14 -1.45 -23.82 -0.75
N ILE A 15 -0.40 -23.13 -1.20
CA ILE A 15 -0.50 -21.92 -2.02
C ILE A 15 -0.06 -22.26 -3.43
N ILE A 16 -0.93 -22.00 -4.41
CA ILE A 16 -0.61 -22.14 -5.83
C ILE A 16 -0.42 -20.74 -6.39
N LEU A 17 0.75 -20.50 -6.99
CA LEU A 17 1.04 -19.26 -7.69
C LEU A 17 0.75 -19.42 -9.17
N GLN A 18 0.05 -18.44 -9.74
CA GLN A 18 -0.23 -18.36 -11.16
C GLN A 18 0.00 -16.93 -11.63
N ASN A 19 0.59 -16.79 -12.81
CA ASN A 19 0.65 -15.52 -13.50
C ASN A 19 -0.67 -15.33 -14.25
N TYR A 20 -1.39 -14.24 -13.97
CA TYR A 20 -2.73 -14.02 -14.54
C TYR A 20 -2.75 -13.97 -16.07
N LYS A 21 -1.63 -13.61 -16.71
CA LYS A 21 -1.50 -13.63 -18.18
C LYS A 21 -1.50 -15.04 -18.77
N ASP A 22 -1.21 -16.04 -17.97
CA ASP A 22 -1.12 -17.45 -18.37
C ASP A 22 -2.36 -18.27 -17.96
N ILE A 23 -3.33 -17.63 -17.29
CA ILE A 23 -4.54 -18.28 -16.79
C ILE A 23 -5.52 -18.50 -17.96
N LYS A 24 -5.88 -19.75 -18.20
CA LYS A 24 -6.83 -20.15 -19.26
C LYS A 24 -8.27 -20.34 -18.75
N ASP A 25 -8.41 -20.70 -17.49
CA ASP A 25 -9.68 -20.98 -16.82
C ASP A 25 -9.94 -19.92 -15.74
N ASP A 26 -11.19 -19.61 -15.45
CA ASP A 26 -11.50 -18.62 -14.41
C ASP A 26 -10.88 -19.01 -13.06
N PRO A 27 -10.28 -18.05 -12.33
CA PRO A 27 -9.66 -18.34 -11.04
C PRO A 27 -10.69 -18.82 -10.02
N THR A 28 -10.26 -19.73 -9.15
CA THR A 28 -11.14 -20.34 -8.13
C THR A 28 -11.66 -19.31 -7.13
N ASP A 29 -12.73 -19.64 -6.41
CA ASP A 29 -13.29 -18.89 -5.28
C ASP A 29 -12.33 -18.64 -4.10
N ARG A 30 -11.13 -19.25 -4.13
CA ARG A 30 -10.07 -19.12 -3.11
C ARG A 30 -8.83 -18.37 -3.62
N ALA A 31 -8.95 -17.61 -4.70
CA ALA A 31 -7.87 -16.83 -5.27
C ALA A 31 -7.82 -15.39 -4.71
N VAL A 32 -6.61 -14.83 -4.66
CA VAL A 32 -6.35 -13.41 -4.38
C VAL A 32 -5.33 -12.91 -5.39
N PHE A 33 -5.57 -11.72 -5.94
CA PHE A 33 -4.62 -11.08 -6.83
C PHE A 33 -3.61 -10.27 -6.00
N ILE A 34 -2.32 -10.36 -6.34
CA ILE A 34 -1.26 -9.60 -5.68
C ILE A 34 -0.54 -8.75 -6.71
N ASP A 35 -0.62 -7.43 -6.55
CA ASP A 35 -0.03 -6.45 -7.47
C ASP A 35 1.12 -5.66 -6.83
N PHE A 36 2.32 -5.84 -7.37
CA PHE A 36 3.52 -5.02 -7.13
C PHE A 36 4.22 -4.76 -8.46
N SER A 37 3.48 -4.16 -9.39
CA SER A 37 3.93 -3.91 -10.76
C SER A 37 4.24 -2.42 -10.98
N SER A 38 3.50 -1.75 -11.85
CA SER A 38 3.64 -0.34 -12.18
C SER A 38 2.26 0.30 -12.43
N PRO A 39 2.13 1.62 -12.27
CA PRO A 39 0.88 2.34 -12.57
C PRO A 39 0.34 2.06 -13.98
N ASP A 40 1.22 1.86 -14.96
CA ASP A 40 0.85 1.66 -16.37
C ASP A 40 -0.01 0.42 -16.63
N VAL A 41 0.05 -0.58 -15.74
CA VAL A 41 -0.73 -1.83 -15.87
C VAL A 41 -1.84 -1.95 -14.83
N THR A 42 -1.97 -0.96 -13.94
CA THR A 42 -2.96 -1.03 -12.85
C THR A 42 -4.38 -1.12 -13.39
N GLU A 43 -4.74 -0.34 -14.41
CA GLU A 43 -6.10 -0.37 -14.98
C GLU A 43 -6.48 -1.76 -15.55
N GLU A 44 -5.56 -2.42 -16.27
CA GLU A 44 -5.73 -3.78 -16.77
C GLU A 44 -5.97 -4.77 -15.60
N ILE A 45 -5.22 -4.61 -14.51
CA ILE A 45 -5.35 -5.43 -13.31
C ILE A 45 -6.70 -5.19 -12.61
N LEU A 46 -7.15 -3.94 -12.51
CA LEU A 46 -8.44 -3.61 -11.90
C LEU A 46 -9.60 -4.21 -12.69
N ASP A 47 -9.57 -4.11 -14.03
CA ASP A 47 -10.59 -4.73 -14.90
C ASP A 47 -10.61 -6.26 -14.74
N TYR A 48 -9.43 -6.88 -14.71
CA TYR A 48 -9.30 -8.32 -14.48
C TYR A 48 -9.86 -8.74 -13.11
N CYS A 49 -9.55 -8.01 -12.04
CA CYS A 49 -10.05 -8.32 -10.70
C CYS A 49 -11.56 -8.12 -10.61
N ASN A 50 -12.09 -7.07 -11.23
CA ASN A 50 -13.52 -6.78 -11.27
C ASN A 50 -14.30 -7.89 -11.99
N LYS A 51 -13.86 -8.24 -13.21
CA LYS A 51 -14.51 -9.28 -14.03
C LYS A 51 -14.59 -10.64 -13.32
N ASN A 52 -13.56 -10.97 -12.55
CA ASN A 52 -13.43 -12.25 -11.87
C ASN A 52 -13.83 -12.21 -10.38
N LEU A 53 -14.29 -11.06 -9.88
CA LEU A 53 -14.60 -10.82 -8.46
C LEU A 53 -13.47 -11.23 -7.52
N LEU A 54 -12.22 -10.97 -7.92
CA LEU A 54 -11.04 -11.35 -7.15
C LEU A 54 -10.68 -10.29 -6.12
N PRO A 55 -10.51 -10.65 -4.84
CA PRO A 55 -9.87 -9.78 -3.87
C PRO A 55 -8.48 -9.34 -4.34
N LEU A 56 -8.12 -8.08 -4.07
CA LEU A 56 -6.87 -7.48 -4.53
C LEU A 56 -5.99 -7.02 -3.36
N VAL A 57 -4.73 -7.42 -3.35
CA VAL A 57 -3.67 -6.83 -2.53
C VAL A 57 -2.75 -6.05 -3.45
N ILE A 58 -2.72 -4.72 -3.31
CA ILE A 58 -1.94 -3.82 -4.17
C ILE A 58 -0.93 -3.01 -3.36
N GLY A 59 0.33 -3.09 -3.77
CA GLY A 59 1.43 -2.28 -3.26
C GLY A 59 2.15 -1.47 -4.34
N THR A 60 1.57 -1.40 -5.55
CA THR A 60 2.01 -0.50 -6.62
C THR A 60 1.88 0.96 -6.16
N THR A 61 2.98 1.72 -6.25
CA THR A 61 3.03 3.14 -5.85
C THR A 61 2.99 4.04 -7.08
N GLY A 62 2.73 5.35 -6.87
CA GLY A 62 2.70 6.33 -7.97
C GLY A 62 1.41 6.34 -8.79
N LEU A 63 0.32 5.77 -8.25
CA LEU A 63 -0.98 5.73 -8.91
C LEU A 63 -1.54 7.15 -9.13
N SER A 64 -2.11 7.38 -10.31
CA SER A 64 -2.81 8.63 -10.62
C SER A 64 -4.06 8.80 -9.75
N LYS A 65 -4.61 10.02 -9.71
CA LYS A 65 -5.85 10.29 -8.98
C LYS A 65 -7.01 9.43 -9.53
N ASP A 66 -7.10 9.31 -10.84
CA ASP A 66 -8.12 8.50 -11.50
C ASP A 66 -7.99 7.01 -11.13
N GLN A 67 -6.77 6.48 -11.08
CA GLN A 67 -6.51 5.10 -10.68
C GLN A 67 -6.86 4.84 -9.20
N GLN A 68 -6.60 5.82 -8.32
CA GLN A 68 -7.02 5.75 -6.92
C GLN A 68 -8.55 5.76 -6.80
N ASP A 69 -9.24 6.58 -7.60
CA ASP A 69 -10.69 6.65 -7.59
C ASP A 69 -11.33 5.36 -8.15
N MET A 70 -10.72 4.73 -9.17
CA MET A 70 -11.11 3.40 -9.65
C MET A 70 -10.96 2.33 -8.56
N LEU A 71 -9.86 2.33 -7.81
CA LEU A 71 -9.67 1.43 -6.67
C LEU A 71 -10.74 1.63 -5.60
N LEU A 72 -11.07 2.88 -5.27
CA LEU A 72 -12.12 3.20 -4.30
C LEU A 72 -13.49 2.73 -4.77
N ASP A 73 -13.80 2.91 -6.06
CA ASP A 73 -15.08 2.44 -6.62
C ASP A 73 -15.17 0.91 -6.58
N LEU A 74 -14.13 0.22 -7.07
CA LEU A 74 -14.06 -1.24 -7.10
C LEU A 74 -14.07 -1.87 -5.70
N SER A 75 -13.57 -1.16 -4.68
CA SER A 75 -13.59 -1.63 -3.28
C SER A 75 -15.00 -1.81 -2.70
N LYS A 76 -16.03 -1.31 -3.38
CA LYS A 76 -17.44 -1.53 -3.01
C LYS A 76 -17.90 -2.95 -3.34
N ASP A 77 -17.29 -3.58 -4.33
CA ASP A 77 -17.69 -4.88 -4.86
C ASP A 77 -16.74 -6.01 -4.43
N ILE A 78 -15.43 -5.73 -4.36
CA ILE A 78 -14.41 -6.70 -3.96
C ILE A 78 -13.56 -6.21 -2.78
N PRO A 79 -13.02 -7.10 -1.92
CA PRO A 79 -12.08 -6.70 -0.89
C PRO A 79 -10.76 -6.20 -1.49
N ILE A 80 -10.33 -5.01 -1.11
CA ILE A 80 -9.06 -4.42 -1.54
C ILE A 80 -8.21 -4.04 -0.34
N LEU A 81 -6.96 -4.53 -0.31
CA LEU A 81 -5.92 -4.09 0.60
C LEU A 81 -4.88 -3.28 -0.19
N MET A 82 -4.85 -1.97 0.02
CA MET A 82 -3.84 -1.08 -0.55
C MET A 82 -2.86 -0.61 0.52
N ALA A 83 -1.56 -0.78 0.28
CA ALA A 83 -0.52 -0.18 1.12
C ALA A 83 0.78 0.04 0.34
N SER A 84 1.34 1.25 0.41
CA SER A 84 2.67 1.57 -0.13
C SER A 84 3.82 0.91 0.63
N ASN A 85 3.56 0.41 1.85
CA ASN A 85 4.50 -0.38 2.63
C ASN A 85 3.78 -1.53 3.35
N MET A 86 4.12 -2.78 2.98
CA MET A 86 3.53 -4.00 3.58
C MET A 86 4.21 -4.47 4.86
N SER A 87 5.17 -3.72 5.39
CA SER A 87 5.89 -4.14 6.60
C SER A 87 5.01 -4.02 7.84
N MET A 88 5.05 -5.06 8.67
CA MET A 88 4.41 -5.06 9.98
C MET A 88 4.93 -3.93 10.88
N GLY A 89 6.20 -3.53 10.71
CA GLY A 89 6.83 -2.45 11.46
C GLY A 89 6.16 -1.11 11.22
N ILE A 90 5.99 -0.71 9.95
CA ILE A 90 5.32 0.55 9.59
C ILE A 90 3.83 0.51 9.97
N ALA A 91 3.16 -0.63 9.76
CA ALA A 91 1.76 -0.79 10.19
C ALA A 91 1.59 -0.58 11.70
N LYS A 92 2.48 -1.15 12.53
CA LYS A 92 2.47 -0.94 13.98
C LYS A 92 2.83 0.49 14.37
N LEU A 93 3.81 1.09 13.69
CA LEU A 93 4.22 2.47 13.95
C LEU A 93 3.05 3.44 13.78
N LYS A 94 2.29 3.34 12.67
CA LYS A 94 1.09 4.17 12.45
C LYS A 94 0.09 4.03 13.60
N LYS A 95 -0.19 2.79 14.04
CA LYS A 95 -1.10 2.53 15.16
C LYS A 95 -0.60 3.15 16.47
N LEU A 96 0.70 3.06 16.75
CA LEU A 96 1.30 3.64 17.96
C LEU A 96 1.26 5.17 17.94
N ILE A 97 1.57 5.79 16.79
CA ILE A 97 1.48 7.24 16.57
C ILE A 97 0.06 7.72 16.87
N SER A 98 -0.94 7.11 16.24
CA SER A 98 -2.35 7.46 16.45
C SER A 98 -2.77 7.30 17.93
N THR A 99 -2.42 6.17 18.55
CA THR A 99 -2.73 5.92 19.97
C THR A 99 -2.08 6.96 20.89
N PHE A 100 -0.82 7.33 20.61
CA PHE A 100 -0.08 8.31 21.39
C PHE A 100 -0.71 9.70 21.27
N ILE A 101 -0.98 10.16 20.04
CA ILE A 101 -1.59 11.46 19.77
C ILE A 101 -2.97 11.57 20.42
N GLN A 102 -3.82 10.55 20.27
CA GLN A 102 -5.19 10.56 20.81
C GLN A 102 -5.22 10.58 22.35
N LYS A 103 -4.24 9.97 23.01
CA LYS A 103 -4.15 9.93 24.46
C LYS A 103 -3.47 11.15 25.07
N SER A 104 -2.73 11.92 24.29
CA SER A 104 -2.08 13.13 24.77
C SER A 104 -3.01 14.33 24.73
N ASN A 105 -2.86 15.22 25.71
CA ASN A 105 -3.51 16.54 25.72
C ASN A 105 -2.67 17.62 25.03
N ASP A 106 -1.44 17.29 24.63
CA ASP A 106 -0.50 18.24 24.05
C ASP A 106 -0.74 18.48 22.55
N ILE A 107 -0.07 19.52 22.04
CA ILE A 107 0.06 19.80 20.62
C ILE A 107 1.51 19.56 20.23
N PHE A 108 1.73 18.78 19.18
CA PHE A 108 3.05 18.33 18.76
C PHE A 108 3.56 19.06 17.52
N GLU A 109 4.88 19.21 17.43
CA GLU A 109 5.60 19.49 16.20
C GLU A 109 6.19 18.18 15.69
N CYS A 110 6.04 17.90 14.39
CA CYS A 110 6.41 16.61 13.82
C CYS A 110 7.41 16.78 12.67
N GLU A 111 8.44 15.93 12.68
CA GLU A 111 9.43 15.80 11.63
C GLU A 111 9.61 14.31 11.30
N ILE A 112 9.69 13.99 10.01
CA ILE A 112 9.99 12.65 9.50
C ILE A 112 11.39 12.68 8.90
N THR A 113 12.27 11.83 9.39
CA THR A 113 13.61 11.63 8.83
C THR A 113 13.73 10.23 8.27
N GLU A 114 14.17 10.11 7.03
CA GLU A 114 14.42 8.83 6.37
C GLU A 114 15.87 8.71 5.93
N ILE A 115 16.36 7.48 5.79
CA ILE A 115 17.70 7.20 5.28
C ILE A 115 17.60 6.03 4.31
N HIS A 116 18.14 6.23 3.11
CA HIS A 116 18.18 5.22 2.07
C HIS A 116 19.59 5.09 1.48
N HIS A 117 19.83 4.01 0.74
CA HIS A 117 21.08 3.86 -0.01
C HIS A 117 21.18 4.93 -1.11
N THR A 118 22.40 5.33 -1.48
CA THR A 118 22.71 6.44 -2.40
C THR A 118 22.19 6.29 -3.84
N LYS A 119 21.59 5.15 -4.19
CA LYS A 119 21.09 4.84 -5.53
C LYS A 119 19.56 4.89 -5.62
N LYS A 120 18.87 5.30 -4.56
CA LYS A 120 17.42 5.42 -4.57
C LYS A 120 17.01 6.58 -5.48
N ILE A 121 16.06 6.31 -6.38
CA ILE A 121 15.66 7.25 -7.44
C ILE A 121 14.59 8.22 -6.93
N ASP A 122 13.71 7.75 -6.05
CA ASP A 122 12.62 8.51 -5.44
C ASP A 122 13.03 9.11 -4.09
N SER A 123 12.83 10.42 -3.95
CA SER A 123 12.97 11.18 -2.69
C SER A 123 11.90 12.27 -2.60
N PRO A 124 11.13 12.35 -1.50
CA PRO A 124 11.13 11.43 -0.35
C PRO A 124 10.59 10.03 -0.71
N SER A 125 10.87 9.01 0.12
CA SER A 125 10.34 7.67 -0.13
C SER A 125 8.82 7.61 0.01
N GLY A 126 8.21 6.64 -0.67
CA GLY A 126 6.78 6.35 -0.53
C GLY A 126 6.35 6.10 0.92
N THR A 127 7.23 5.53 1.77
CA THR A 127 6.92 5.35 3.20
C THR A 127 6.94 6.67 3.97
N ALA A 128 7.88 7.57 3.68
CA ALA A 128 7.90 8.89 4.29
C ALA A 128 6.66 9.70 3.90
N LEU A 129 6.24 9.64 2.63
CA LEU A 129 4.99 10.24 2.15
C LEU A 129 3.74 9.62 2.80
N GLU A 130 3.72 8.29 2.95
CA GLU A 130 2.62 7.59 3.63
C GLU A 130 2.48 8.03 5.10
N LEU A 131 3.60 8.14 5.82
CA LEU A 131 3.61 8.61 7.20
C LEU A 131 3.23 10.09 7.30
N PHE A 132 3.68 10.93 6.37
CA PHE A 132 3.30 12.34 6.29
C PHE A 132 1.79 12.50 6.11
N ASN A 133 1.21 11.82 5.11
CA ASN A 133 -0.22 11.86 4.85
C ASN A 133 -1.02 11.35 6.05
N TYR A 134 -0.54 10.29 6.70
CA TYR A 134 -1.16 9.75 7.91
C TYR A 134 -1.14 10.75 9.09
N LEU A 135 -0.06 11.51 9.27
CA LEU A 135 0.02 12.55 10.31
C LEU A 135 -0.85 13.78 9.97
N GLU A 136 -1.01 14.12 8.70
CA GLU A 136 -1.89 15.20 8.26
C GLU A 136 -3.35 14.96 8.67
N GLU A 137 -3.80 13.71 8.83
CA GLU A 137 -5.14 13.39 9.37
C GLU A 137 -5.35 13.90 10.82
N PHE A 138 -4.27 14.14 11.57
CA PHE A 138 -4.30 14.67 12.93
C PHE A 138 -3.93 16.16 13.00
N SER A 139 -3.59 16.76 11.86
CA SER A 139 -3.31 18.18 11.76
C SER A 139 -4.55 19.02 12.12
N GLU A 140 -4.34 20.25 12.59
CA GLU A 140 -5.39 21.16 13.10
C GLU A 140 -5.99 20.83 14.48
N LEU A 141 -5.87 19.58 14.96
CA LEU A 141 -6.33 19.19 16.31
C LEU A 141 -5.18 18.94 17.29
N LYS A 142 -4.11 18.26 16.85
CA LYS A 142 -3.03 17.80 17.73
C LYS A 142 -1.63 17.96 17.14
N ILE A 143 -1.49 18.17 15.84
CA ILE A 143 -0.19 18.38 15.18
C ILE A 143 -0.16 19.78 14.56
N LYS A 144 0.90 20.55 14.85
CA LYS A 144 1.17 21.83 14.21
C LYS A 144 1.71 21.62 12.80
N ARG A 145 1.25 22.46 11.88
CA ARG A 145 1.87 22.59 10.55
C ARG A 145 3.03 23.59 10.57
N PRO A 146 4.03 23.45 9.67
CA PRO A 146 4.15 22.37 8.70
C PRO A 146 4.78 21.10 9.31
N ILE A 147 4.38 19.93 8.83
CA ILE A 147 5.11 18.67 9.05
C ILE A 147 6.28 18.65 8.06
N VAL A 148 7.49 18.37 8.53
CA VAL A 148 8.71 18.42 7.71
C VAL A 148 9.18 17.00 7.38
N ILE A 149 9.55 16.73 6.13
CA ILE A 149 10.24 15.50 5.73
C ILE A 149 11.71 15.84 5.42
N ARG A 150 12.65 15.06 5.97
CA ARG A 150 14.08 15.12 5.69
C ARG A 150 14.55 13.78 5.13
N SER A 151 15.23 13.83 3.99
CA SER A 151 15.71 12.66 3.24
C SER A 151 17.19 12.77 2.93
#